data_AF-A0A950LVB1-F1
#
_entry.id   AF-A0A950LVB1-F1
#
_cell.length_a   1.000
_cell.length_b   1.000
_cell.length_c   1.000
_cell.angle_alpha   90.00
_cell.angle_beta   90.00
_cell.angle_gamma   90.00
#
_symmetry.space_group_name_H-M   'P 1'
#
loop_
_entity.id
_entity.type
_entity.pdbx_description
1 polymer ?
#
loop_
_entity_poly.entity_id
_entity_poly.type
_entity_poly.pdbx_seq_one_letter_code
_entity_poly.pdbx_strand_id
1 'polypeptide(L)'
;VNPVGGCLPMIIQMPFLIAYYRMLGVAIDLRHAHWLWIHDLSAPDAWKLLPIGIIITMFLTQRMTPQAGMDPAQQKMMNLMMPIMLGVISWNLAAGLNLYWSVSQLLGIVQQVMMNRSSLGREMREMMEKRARKAKR
;
A
#
# COMPACT_ATOMS: atom_id res chain seq x y z
N VAL A 1 20.65 2.41 12.63
CA VAL A 1 19.27 2.22 12.11
C VAL A 1 18.51 3.49 12.41
N ASN A 2 17.97 4.20 11.42
CA ASN A 2 17.13 5.36 11.71
C ASN A 2 15.65 4.90 11.73
N PRO A 3 15.02 4.74 12.90
CA PRO A 3 13.62 4.30 13.01
C PRO A 3 12.63 5.25 12.34
N VAL A 4 13.07 6.46 11.99
CA VAL A 4 12.28 7.50 11.31
C VAL A 4 12.15 7.24 9.80
N GLY A 5 12.98 6.37 9.21
CA GLY A 5 12.92 6.07 7.77
C GLY A 5 11.61 5.42 7.32
N GLY A 6 10.88 4.76 8.23
CA GLY A 6 9.58 4.15 7.96
C GLY A 6 8.39 5.11 8.06
N CYS A 7 8.52 6.24 8.76
CA CYS A 7 7.43 7.23 8.91
C CYS A 7 7.57 8.43 7.97
N LEU A 8 8.75 8.65 7.39
CA LEU A 8 8.97 9.68 6.36
C LEU A 8 8.00 9.59 5.15
N PRO A 9 7.64 8.39 4.64
CA PRO A 9 6.65 8.28 3.57
C PRO A 9 5.25 8.72 4.01
N MET A 10 4.87 8.45 5.26
CA MET A 10 3.55 8.83 5.79
C MET A 10 3.39 10.35 5.90
N ILE A 11 4.45 11.06 6.28
CA ILE A 11 4.42 12.53 6.40
C ILE A 11 4.17 13.18 5.03
N ILE A 12 4.78 12.65 3.97
CA ILE A 12 4.59 13.16 2.60
C ILE A 12 3.25 12.68 2.01
N GLN A 13 2.80 11.47 2.35
CA GLN A 13 1.58 10.87 1.80
C GLN A 13 0.29 11.51 2.35
N MET A 14 0.25 11.86 3.64
CA MET A 14 -0.96 12.39 4.29
C MET A 14 -1.52 13.68 3.66
N PRO A 15 -0.74 14.73 3.37
CA PRO A 15 -1.26 15.94 2.73
C PRO A 15 -1.82 15.67 1.33
N PHE A 16 -1.21 14.73 0.58
CA PHE A 16 -1.67 14.36 -0.74
C PHE A 16 -3.01 13.59 -0.70
N LEU A 17 -3.18 12.69 0.28
CA LEU A 17 -4.44 11.98 0.49
C LEU A 17 -5.59 12.94 0.85
N ILE A 18 -5.33 13.94 1.71
CA ILE A 18 -6.33 14.95 2.10
C ILE A 18 -6.71 15.82 0.90
N ALA A 19 -5.73 16.25 0.09
CA ALA A 19 -5.97 17.03 -1.11
C ALA A 19 -6.83 16.26 -2.12
N TYR A 20 -6.52 14.99 -2.36
CA TYR A 20 -7.27 14.15 -3.27
C TYR A 20 -8.69 13.84 -2.77
N TYR A 21 -8.86 13.54 -1.47
CA TYR A 21 -10.19 13.31 -0.88
C TYR A 21 -11.07 14.58 -0.96
N ARG A 22 -10.51 15.76 -0.70
CA ARG A 22 -11.24 17.04 -0.85
C ARG A 22 -11.57 17.35 -2.30
N MET A 23 -10.68 17.05 -3.24
CA MET A 23 -10.95 17.21 -4.68
C MET A 23 -12.13 16.32 -5.10
N LEU A 24 -12.12 15.04 -4.73
CA LEU A 24 -13.21 14.11 -5.02
C LEU A 24 -14.55 14.55 -4.41
N GLY A 25 -14.53 15.15 -3.21
CA GLY A 25 -15.74 15.65 -2.55
C GLY A 25 -16.37 16.88 -3.22
N VAL A 26 -15.58 17.66 -3.98
CA VAL A 26 -16.03 18.88 -4.68
C VAL A 26 -16.32 18.61 -6.16
N ALA A 27 -15.72 17.58 -6.75
CA ALA A 27 -15.88 17.25 -8.16
C ALA A 27 -17.24 16.58 -8.42
N ILE A 28 -18.24 17.41 -8.72
CA ILE A 28 -19.63 17.00 -9.02
C ILE A 28 -19.69 16.09 -10.26
N ASP A 29 -18.75 16.22 -11.20
CA ASP A 29 -18.65 15.39 -12.43
C ASP A 29 -18.32 13.92 -12.16
N LEU A 30 -17.83 13.56 -10.96
CA LEU A 30 -17.60 12.15 -10.61
C LEU A 30 -18.87 11.41 -10.18
N ARG A 31 -19.95 12.13 -9.85
CA ARG A 31 -21.26 11.50 -9.63
C ARG A 31 -21.78 11.07 -11.00
N HIS A 32 -21.91 9.75 -11.22
CA HIS A 32 -22.23 9.11 -12.51
C HIS A 32 -21.07 9.00 -13.52
N ALA A 33 -19.83 9.27 -13.12
CA ALA A 33 -18.69 8.98 -13.99
C ALA A 33 -18.55 7.46 -14.16
N HIS A 34 -18.37 7.02 -15.41
CA HIS A 34 -18.15 5.63 -15.75
C HIS A 34 -16.65 5.35 -15.91
N TRP A 35 -16.14 4.28 -15.28
CA TRP A 35 -14.78 3.80 -15.44
C TRP A 35 -14.75 2.27 -15.63
N LEU A 36 -14.44 1.82 -16.85
CA LEU A 36 -14.37 0.41 -17.24
C LEU A 36 -15.64 -0.39 -16.89
N TRP A 37 -15.71 -0.97 -15.69
CA TRP A 37 -16.86 -1.75 -15.16
C TRP A 37 -17.62 -1.02 -14.03
N ILE A 38 -17.15 0.16 -13.64
CA ILE A 38 -17.69 0.97 -12.54
C ILE A 38 -18.62 2.02 -13.14
N HIS A 39 -19.89 2.00 -12.76
CA HIS A 39 -20.92 2.91 -13.28
C HIS A 39 -21.07 4.20 -12.46
N ASP A 40 -20.55 4.24 -11.24
CA ASP A 40 -20.52 5.44 -10.41
C ASP A 40 -19.28 5.43 -9.52
N LEU A 41 -18.41 6.43 -9.65
CA LEU A 41 -17.21 6.56 -8.84
C LEU A 41 -17.51 7.08 -7.42
N SER A 42 -18.68 7.67 -7.18
CA SER A 42 -19.10 8.14 -5.87
C SER A 42 -19.70 7.05 -4.99
N ALA A 43 -20.12 5.92 -5.57
CA ALA A 43 -20.68 4.78 -4.86
C ALA A 43 -19.62 3.67 -4.65
N PRO A 44 -19.84 2.73 -3.71
CA PRO A 44 -19.00 1.54 -3.60
C PRO A 44 -19.04 0.68 -4.87
N ASP A 45 -17.93 0.04 -5.22
CA ASP A 45 -17.83 -0.85 -6.38
C ASP A 45 -18.79 -2.05 -6.22
N ALA A 46 -19.74 -2.22 -7.14
CA ALA A 46 -20.72 -3.31 -7.07
C ALA A 46 -20.07 -4.70 -7.15
N TRP A 47 -18.96 -4.82 -7.90
CA TRP A 47 -18.24 -6.07 -8.14
C TRP A 47 -17.08 -6.29 -7.16
N LYS A 48 -16.73 -5.25 -6.39
CA LYS A 48 -15.63 -5.24 -5.40
C LYS A 48 -14.28 -5.69 -5.97
N LEU A 49 -14.06 -5.51 -7.26
CA LEU A 49 -12.81 -5.86 -7.92
C LEU A 49 -11.66 -4.98 -7.40
N LEU A 50 -11.93 -3.69 -7.13
CA LEU A 50 -10.94 -2.78 -6.58
C LEU A 50 -10.50 -3.17 -5.14
N PRO A 51 -11.40 -3.38 -4.17
CA PRO A 51 -11.05 -3.91 -2.84
C PRO A 51 -10.20 -5.19 -2.89
N ILE A 52 -10.56 -6.14 -3.76
CA ILE A 52 -9.80 -7.39 -3.92
C ILE A 52 -8.40 -7.09 -4.47
N GLY A 53 -8.30 -6.22 -5.46
CA GLY A 53 -7.03 -5.75 -6.02
C GLY A 53 -6.13 -5.14 -4.93
N ILE A 54 -6.69 -4.25 -4.11
CA ILE A 54 -6.00 -3.60 -2.98
C ILE A 54 -5.43 -4.63 -1.99
N ILE A 55 -6.22 -5.66 -1.64
CA ILE A 55 -5.75 -6.73 -0.75
C ILE A 55 -4.55 -7.45 -1.36
N ILE A 56 -4.66 -7.85 -2.63
CA ILE A 56 -3.60 -8.58 -3.34
C ILE A 56 -2.34 -7.73 -3.46
N THR A 57 -2.46 -6.45 -3.84
CA THR A 57 -1.31 -5.54 -3.98
C THR A 57 -0.67 -5.22 -2.64
N MET A 58 -1.44 -5.10 -1.56
CA MET A 58 -0.88 -4.95 -0.20
C MET A 58 -0.09 -6.19 0.21
N PHE A 59 -0.62 -7.39 -0.02
CA PHE A 59 0.11 -8.63 0.25
C PHE A 59 1.41 -8.71 -0.55
N LEU A 60 1.38 -8.36 -1.84
CA LEU A 60 2.57 -8.33 -2.69
C LEU A 60 3.60 -7.34 -2.16
N THR A 61 3.16 -6.13 -1.82
CA THR A 61 4.03 -5.07 -1.31
C THR A 61 4.69 -5.50 0.00
N GLN A 62 3.93 -6.05 0.94
CA GLN A 62 4.47 -6.52 2.22
C GLN A 62 5.48 -7.65 2.09
N ARG A 63 5.32 -8.52 1.07
CA ARG A 63 6.32 -9.55 0.75
C ARG A 63 7.60 -8.96 0.16
N MET A 64 7.54 -7.80 -0.50
CA MET A 64 8.69 -7.11 -1.07
C MET A 64 9.45 -6.25 -0.07
N THR A 65 8.81 -5.84 1.03
CA THR A 65 9.42 -4.98 2.05
C THR A 65 10.12 -5.80 3.13
N PRO A 66 11.45 -5.69 3.30
CA PRO A 66 12.17 -6.45 4.31
C PRO A 66 11.80 -6.00 5.73
N GLN A 67 11.25 -6.91 6.54
CA GLN A 67 10.89 -6.68 7.95
C GLN A 67 11.97 -7.15 8.91
N ALA A 68 13.05 -6.40 8.91
CA ALA A 68 14.25 -6.65 9.69
C ALA A 68 14.05 -6.48 11.20
N GLY A 69 14.24 -7.54 11.98
CA GLY A 69 14.37 -7.42 13.44
C GLY A 69 13.06 -7.22 14.20
N MET A 70 11.92 -7.58 13.59
CA MET A 70 10.62 -7.63 14.26
C MET A 70 10.37 -9.02 14.83
N ASP A 71 9.70 -9.10 15.98
CA ASP A 71 9.30 -10.36 16.61
C ASP A 71 8.33 -11.15 15.68
N PRO A 72 8.42 -12.49 15.57
CA PRO A 72 7.57 -13.30 14.68
C PRO A 72 6.06 -13.07 14.86
N ALA A 73 5.59 -12.73 16.06
CA ALA A 73 4.19 -12.36 16.30
C ALA A 73 3.80 -11.04 15.59
N GLN A 74 4.69 -10.04 15.65
CA GLN A 74 4.50 -8.72 15.04
C GLN A 74 4.61 -8.79 13.50
N GLN A 75 5.47 -9.67 12.97
CA GLN A 75 5.57 -9.92 11.52
C GLN A 75 4.27 -10.51 10.96
N LYS A 76 3.65 -11.47 11.67
CA LYS A 76 2.39 -12.09 11.23
C LYS A 76 1.23 -11.09 11.25
N MET A 77 1.19 -10.23 12.27
CA MET A 77 0.24 -9.12 12.36
C MET A 77 0.37 -8.17 11.17
N MET A 78 1.60 -7.74 10.86
CA MET A 78 1.86 -6.80 9.78
C MET A 78 1.59 -7.42 8.42
N ASN A 79 2.07 -8.64 8.16
CA ASN A 79 2.03 -9.28 6.83
C ASN A 79 0.70 -9.93 6.46
N LEU A 80 -0.21 -10.11 7.43
CA LEU A 80 -1.45 -10.84 7.20
C LEU A 80 -2.66 -10.08 7.71
N MET A 81 -2.60 -9.55 8.93
CA MET A 81 -3.77 -8.95 9.56
C MET A 81 -4.07 -7.56 9.02
N MET A 82 -3.04 -6.73 8.83
CA MET A 82 -3.20 -5.36 8.34
C MET A 82 -3.80 -5.26 6.92
N PRO A 83 -3.34 -6.01 5.90
CA PRO A 83 -3.94 -5.98 4.57
C PRO A 83 -5.38 -6.42 4.55
N ILE A 84 -5.71 -7.44 5.33
CA ILE A 84 -7.06 -8.00 5.38
C ILE A 84 -8.00 -6.96 6.01
N MET A 85 -7.61 -6.37 7.14
CA MET A 85 -8.42 -5.35 7.80
C MET A 85 -8.64 -4.12 6.91
N LEU A 86 -7.56 -3.57 6.32
CA LEU A 86 -7.66 -2.40 5.44
C LEU A 86 -8.46 -2.72 4.16
N GLY A 87 -8.30 -3.92 3.61
CA GLY A 87 -9.06 -4.42 2.48
C GLY A 87 -10.55 -4.55 2.76
N VAL A 88 -10.93 -5.05 3.94
CA VAL A 88 -12.34 -5.14 4.36
C VAL A 88 -12.94 -3.75 4.60
N ILE A 89 -12.17 -2.79 5.12
CA ILE A 89 -12.62 -1.40 5.23
C ILE A 89 -12.89 -0.80 3.84
N SER A 90 -12.03 -1.10 2.86
CA SER A 90 -12.19 -0.62 1.48
C SER A 90 -13.47 -1.10 0.80
N TRP A 91 -14.11 -2.15 1.31
CA TRP A 91 -15.35 -2.72 0.79
C TRP A 91 -16.55 -1.77 0.87
N ASN A 92 -16.53 -0.81 1.80
CA ASN A 92 -17.59 0.19 1.97
C ASN A 92 -17.17 1.59 1.49
N LEU A 93 -15.95 1.75 0.97
CA LEU A 93 -15.47 3.04 0.48
C LEU A 93 -15.91 3.29 -0.97
N ALA A 94 -16.03 4.56 -1.34
CA ALA A 94 -16.35 4.98 -2.70
C ALA A 94 -15.32 4.42 -3.71
N ALA A 95 -15.80 3.96 -4.85
CA ALA A 95 -14.97 3.35 -5.89
C ALA A 95 -13.87 4.29 -6.40
N GLY A 96 -14.11 5.61 -6.46
CA GLY A 96 -13.11 6.61 -6.85
C GLY A 96 -11.92 6.70 -5.88
N LEU A 97 -12.15 6.49 -4.59
CA LEU A 97 -11.07 6.43 -3.59
C LEU A 97 -10.28 5.13 -3.74
N ASN A 98 -10.96 4.01 -3.91
CA ASN A 98 -10.32 2.70 -4.11
C ASN A 98 -9.53 2.64 -5.42
N LEU A 99 -10.02 3.30 -6.48
CA LEU A 99 -9.33 3.39 -7.77
C LEU A 99 -8.00 4.13 -7.62
N TYR A 100 -8.05 5.31 -7.00
CA TYR A 100 -6.84 6.08 -6.67
C TYR A 100 -5.85 5.28 -5.84
N TRP A 101 -6.35 4.59 -4.82
CA TRP A 101 -5.50 3.77 -3.96
C TRP A 101 -4.83 2.64 -4.73
N SER A 102 -5.60 1.95 -5.58
CA SER A 102 -5.11 0.87 -6.43
C SER A 102 -4.01 1.36 -7.37
N VAL A 103 -4.24 2.49 -8.06
CA VAL A 103 -3.23 3.08 -8.96
C VAL A 103 -1.99 3.51 -8.19
N SER A 104 -2.15 4.17 -7.04
CA SER A 104 -1.04 4.61 -6.20
C SER A 104 -0.21 3.42 -5.69
N GLN A 105 -0.84 2.33 -5.29
CA GLN A 105 -0.15 1.11 -4.87
C GLN A 105 0.60 0.46 -6.04
N LEU A 106 0.01 0.41 -7.24
CA LEU A 106 0.69 -0.13 -8.42
C LEU A 106 1.94 0.68 -8.76
N LEU A 107 1.85 2.01 -8.75
CA LEU A 107 3.01 2.88 -8.93
C LEU A 107 4.06 2.67 -7.82
N GLY A 108 3.62 2.55 -6.58
CA GLY A 108 4.47 2.24 -5.44
C GLY A 108 5.19 0.90 -5.58
N ILE A 109 4.51 -0.14 -6.08
CA ILE A 109 5.12 -1.45 -6.38
C ILE A 109 6.17 -1.31 -7.47
N VAL A 110 5.89 -0.58 -8.55
CA VAL A 110 6.87 -0.33 -9.62
C VAL A 110 8.12 0.37 -9.06
N GLN A 111 7.93 1.40 -8.23
CA GLN A 111 9.03 2.08 -7.54
C GLN A 111 9.78 1.13 -6.60
N GLN A 112 9.08 0.31 -5.82
CA GLN A 112 9.67 -0.66 -4.89
C GLN A 112 10.48 -1.72 -5.63
N VAL A 113 10.01 -2.20 -6.79
CA VAL A 113 10.73 -3.14 -7.64
C VAL A 113 11.99 -2.50 -8.22
N MET A 114 11.90 -1.26 -8.73
CA MET A 114 13.06 -0.51 -9.19
C MET A 114 14.09 -0.31 -8.08
N MET A 115 13.64 0.13 -6.89
CA MET A 115 14.48 0.32 -5.71
C MET A 115 15.15 -1.00 -5.28
N ASN A 116 14.40 -2.10 -5.27
CA ASN A 116 14.91 -3.43 -4.93
C ASN A 116 15.95 -3.97 -5.92
N ARG A 117 16.00 -3.44 -7.15
CA ARG A 117 17.02 -3.76 -8.17
C ARG A 117 18.21 -2.79 -8.17
N SER A 118 18.10 -1.64 -7.53
CA SER A 118 19.19 -0.66 -7.38
C SER A 118 20.34 -1.17 -6.50
N SER A 119 21.49 -0.49 -6.52
CA SER A 119 22.62 -0.79 -5.62
C SER A 119 22.21 -0.74 -4.14
N LEU A 120 21.41 0.24 -3.76
CA LEU A 120 20.87 0.42 -2.40
C LEU A 120 20.10 -0.83 -1.94
N GLY A 121 19.29 -1.41 -2.83
CA GLY A 121 18.54 -2.63 -2.55
C GLY A 121 19.43 -3.85 -2.30
N ARG A 122 20.57 -3.95 -2.99
CA ARG A 122 21.56 -5.02 -2.78
C ARG A 122 22.29 -4.84 -1.45
N GLU A 123 22.76 -3.64 -1.14
CA GLU A 123 23.41 -3.31 0.13
C GLU A 123 22.50 -3.60 1.34
N MET A 124 21.21 -3.26 1.21
CA MET A 124 20.23 -3.54 2.25
C MET A 124 20.07 -5.04 2.49
N ARG A 125 20.00 -5.87 1.44
CA ARG A 125 19.94 -7.35 1.57
C ARG A 125 21.20 -7.91 2.23
N GLU A 126 22.38 -7.44 1.85
CA GLU A 126 23.64 -7.88 2.48
C GLU A 126 23.70 -7.50 3.96
N MET A 127 23.27 -6.29 4.33
CA MET A 127 23.19 -5.86 5.72
C MET A 127 22.24 -6.76 6.51
N MET A 128 21.14 -7.17 5.89
CA MET A 128 20.15 -8.07 6.46
C MET A 128 20.69 -9.47 6.70
N GLU A 129 21.39 -10.05 5.72
CA GLU A 129 22.04 -11.35 5.87
C GLU A 129 23.11 -11.33 6.98
N LYS A 130 23.90 -10.26 7.06
CA LYS A 130 24.89 -10.06 8.14
C LYS A 130 24.22 -10.05 9.51
N ARG A 131 23.04 -9.43 9.64
CA ARG A 131 22.26 -9.43 10.90
C ARG A 131 21.66 -10.79 11.23
N ALA A 132 21.08 -11.49 10.24
CA ALA A 132 20.53 -12.82 10.44
C ALA A 132 21.60 -13.83 10.88
N ARG A 133 22.82 -13.72 10.34
CA ARG A 133 23.98 -14.53 10.78
C ARG A 133 24.41 -14.18 12.21
N LYS A 134 24.40 -12.90 12.58
CA LYS A 134 24.70 -12.46 13.96
C LYS A 134 23.65 -12.92 14.97
N ALA A 135 22.36 -12.94 14.62
CA ALA A 135 21.29 -13.38 15.51
C ALA A 135 21.29 -14.90 15.76
N LYS A 136 21.91 -15.68 14.87
CA LYS A 136 22.09 -17.13 15.03
C LYS A 136 23.37 -17.52 15.79
N ARG A 137 24.23 -16.55 16.12
CA ARG A 137 25.49 -16.74 16.84
C ARG A 137 25.32 -16.31 18.29
#